data_AF-A0A4S3LMQ5-F1
#
_entry.id   AF-A0A4S3LMQ5-F1
#
_cell.length_a   1.000
_cell.length_b   1.000
_cell.length_c   1.000
_cell.angle_alpha   90.00
_cell.angle_beta   90.00
_cell.angle_gamma   90.00
#
_symmetry.space_group_name_H-M   'P 1'
#
loop_
_entity.id
_entity.type
_entity.pdbx_description
1 polymer ?
#
loop_
_entity_poly.entity_id
_entity_poly.type
_entity_poly.pdbx_seq_one_letter_code
_entity_poly.pdbx_strand_id
1 'polypeptide(L)'
;VLLQENQQPFIDEVVPHELAHLLVYRRFGRAPAPHGKEWRWMMEHVLGVSASRTHKFEVASVQSKTYPYLCACRDHHLTVRRHNKVMRKESEYGCRHCGELLHFNAKGTTNG
;
A
#
# COMPACT_ATOMS: atom_id res chain seq x y z
N VAL A 1 10.54 9.92 3.98
CA VAL A 1 11.15 8.57 3.89
C VAL A 1 11.36 8.18 2.42
N LEU A 2 10.41 7.58 1.68
CA LEU A 2 10.65 7.15 0.28
C LEU A 2 11.21 8.22 -0.67
N LEU A 3 10.61 9.42 -0.72
CA LEU A 3 11.13 10.53 -1.54
C LEU A 3 12.54 10.97 -1.10
N GLN A 4 12.81 10.99 0.21
CA GLN A 4 14.11 11.42 0.72
C GLN A 4 15.21 10.39 0.43
N GLU A 5 14.85 9.11 0.39
CA GLU A 5 15.75 7.98 0.16
C GLU A 5 15.96 7.67 -1.32
N ASN A 6 15.01 8.03 -2.18
CA ASN A 6 15.01 7.70 -3.61
C ASN A 6 14.81 8.96 -4.48
N GLN A 7 15.34 10.11 -4.06
CA GLN A 7 15.06 11.46 -4.58
C GLN A 7 14.77 11.52 -6.09
N GLN A 8 15.79 11.38 -6.93
CA GLN A 8 15.63 11.55 -8.38
C GLN A 8 14.74 10.46 -9.01
N PRO A 9 14.91 9.15 -8.71
CA PRO A 9 13.98 8.12 -9.17
C PRO A 9 12.52 8.34 -8.77
N PHE A 10 12.26 8.87 -7.58
CA PHE A 10 10.90 9.19 -7.14
C PHE A 10 10.32 10.36 -7.94
N ILE A 11 11.13 11.40 -8.19
CA ILE A 11 10.74 12.54 -9.02
C ILE A 11 10.47 12.10 -10.46
N ASP A 12 11.33 11.26 -11.03
CA ASP A 12 11.23 10.88 -12.44
C ASP A 12 10.12 9.87 -12.70
N GLU A 13 9.79 9.04 -11.71
CA GLU A 13 8.83 7.96 -11.92
C GLU A 13 7.49 8.17 -11.20
N VAL A 14 7.50 8.58 -9.93
CA VAL A 14 6.27 8.67 -9.10
C VAL A 14 5.53 9.96 -9.36
N VAL A 15 6.24 11.09 -9.44
CA VAL A 15 5.58 12.39 -9.64
C VAL A 15 4.80 12.42 -10.96
N PRO A 16 5.35 11.98 -12.11
CA PRO A 16 4.57 11.85 -13.34
C PRO A 16 3.41 10.87 -13.22
N HIS A 17 3.60 9.74 -12.53
CA HIS A 17 2.55 8.74 -12.33
C HIS A 17 1.32 9.33 -11.62
N GLU A 18 1.54 9.99 -10.49
CA GLU A 18 0.47 10.58 -9.69
C GLU A 18 -0.13 11.82 -10.37
N LEU A 19 0.70 12.63 -11.03
CA LEU A 19 0.24 13.76 -11.82
C LEU A 19 -0.67 13.30 -12.97
N ALA A 20 -0.36 12.20 -13.64
CA ALA A 20 -1.19 11.65 -14.70
C ALA A 20 -2.59 11.27 -14.20
N HIS A 21 -2.74 10.72 -12.99
CA HIS A 21 -4.08 10.47 -12.41
C HIS A 21 -4.89 11.75 -12.24
N LEU A 22 -4.26 12.81 -11.74
CA LEU A 22 -4.91 14.11 -11.55
C LEU A 22 -5.31 14.75 -12.89
N LEU A 23 -4.42 14.72 -13.87
CA LEU A 23 -4.67 15.28 -15.19
C LEU A 23 -5.76 14.50 -15.94
N VAL A 24 -5.77 13.16 -15.84
CA VAL A 24 -6.82 12.32 -16.42
C VAL A 24 -8.17 12.65 -15.79
N TYR A 25 -8.24 12.74 -14.45
CA TYR A 25 -9.47 13.14 -13.76
C TYR A 25 -9.93 14.53 -14.23
N ARG A 26 -9.01 15.48 -14.30
CA ARG A 26 -9.32 16.87 -14.69
C ARG A 26 -9.80 16.99 -16.14
N ARG A 27 -9.35 16.11 -17.03
CA ARG A 27 -9.63 16.14 -18.48
C ARG A 27 -10.80 15.26 -18.90
N PHE A 28 -11.01 14.13 -18.23
CA PHE A 28 -11.97 13.08 -18.64
C PHE A 28 -12.97 12.71 -17.54
N GLY A 29 -12.85 13.27 -16.34
CA GLY A 29 -13.73 12.99 -15.21
C GLY A 29 -13.45 11.65 -14.54
N ARG A 30 -14.48 11.05 -13.94
CA ARG A 30 -14.39 9.81 -13.15
C ARG A 30 -14.49 8.51 -13.98
N ALA A 31 -14.80 8.63 -15.26
CA ALA A 31 -15.07 7.48 -16.12
C ALA A 31 -13.83 6.64 -16.49
N PRO A 32 -12.64 7.21 -16.72
CA PRO A 32 -11.46 6.42 -17.07
C PRO A 32 -11.07 5.44 -15.96
N ALA A 33 -10.68 4.23 -16.37
CA ALA A 33 -10.11 3.26 -15.45
C ALA A 33 -8.74 3.75 -14.92
N PRO A 34 -8.38 3.42 -13.66
CA PRO A 34 -7.02 3.62 -13.18
C PRO A 34 -6.02 2.94 -14.12
N HIS A 35 -5.02 3.69 -14.57
CA HIS A 35 -3.99 3.22 -15.50
C HIS A 35 -4.54 2.70 -16.85
N GLY A 36 -5.71 3.19 -17.26
CA GLY A 36 -6.35 2.88 -18.55
C GLY A 36 -5.72 3.60 -19.75
N LYS A 37 -6.39 3.57 -20.90
CA LYS A 37 -5.89 4.16 -22.16
C LYS A 37 -5.62 5.67 -22.05
N GLU A 38 -6.46 6.40 -21.33
CA GLU A 38 -6.32 7.84 -21.09
C GLU A 38 -5.09 8.13 -20.24
N TRP A 39 -4.84 7.31 -19.22
CA TRP A 39 -3.66 7.45 -18.36
C TRP A 39 -2.38 7.10 -19.11
N ARG A 40 -2.37 6.02 -19.91
CA ARG A 40 -1.21 5.69 -20.76
C ARG A 40 -0.90 6.81 -21.74
N TRP A 41 -1.92 7.35 -22.40
CA TRP A 41 -1.75 8.50 -23.30
C TRP A 41 -1.18 9.72 -22.56
N MET A 42 -1.69 10.02 -21.35
CA MET A 42 -1.18 11.10 -20.52
C MET A 42 0.31 10.90 -20.17
N MET A 43 0.69 9.70 -19.74
CA MET A 43 2.08 9.37 -19.41
C MET A 43 3.01 9.54 -20.61
N GLU A 44 2.68 8.92 -21.73
CA GLU A 44 3.60 8.79 -22.87
C GLU A 44 3.61 10.02 -23.78
N HIS A 45 2.44 10.65 -24.00
CA HIS A 45 2.29 11.71 -25.01
C HIS A 45 2.21 13.12 -24.41
N VAL A 46 1.86 13.24 -23.13
CA VAL A 46 1.79 14.54 -22.44
C VAL A 46 2.97 14.72 -21.48
N LEU A 47 3.26 13.72 -20.66
CA LEU A 47 4.34 13.79 -19.67
C LEU A 47 5.68 13.26 -20.20
N GLY A 48 5.69 12.59 -21.35
CA GLY A 48 6.91 12.11 -22.01
C GLY A 48 7.65 11.02 -21.26
N VAL A 49 6.97 10.27 -20.38
CA VAL A 49 7.55 9.19 -19.58
C VAL A 49 6.90 7.85 -19.90
N SER A 50 7.62 6.75 -19.64
CA SER A 50 7.05 5.41 -19.82
C SER A 50 5.86 5.19 -18.91
N ALA A 51 4.79 4.60 -19.43
CA ALA A 51 3.59 4.24 -18.68
C ALA A 51 3.78 3.02 -17.76
N SER A 52 4.79 3.06 -16.89
CA SER A 52 5.03 2.03 -15.89
C SER A 52 4.05 2.15 -14.72
N ARG A 53 3.42 1.02 -14.37
CA ARG A 53 2.49 0.94 -13.24
C ARG A 53 3.19 0.69 -11.91
N THR A 54 4.45 0.26 -11.96
CA THR A 54 5.19 -0.23 -10.80
C THR A 54 6.56 0.44 -10.75
N HIS A 55 6.92 0.90 -9.56
CA HIS A 55 8.25 1.42 -9.24
C HIS A 55 8.96 0.39 -8.35
N LYS A 56 10.28 0.26 -8.51
CA LYS A 56 11.10 -0.57 -7.64
C LYS A 56 11.86 0.32 -6.66
N PHE A 57 11.25 0.62 -5.52
CA PHE A 57 11.95 1.24 -4.39
C PHE A 57 12.15 0.22 -3.29
N GLU A 58 13.27 0.32 -2.58
CA GLU A 58 13.43 -0.36 -1.30
C GLU A 58 12.39 0.18 -0.33
N VAL A 59 11.54 -0.70 0.19
CA VAL A 59 10.42 -0.34 1.08
C VAL A 59 10.68 -0.71 2.53
N ALA A 60 11.89 -1.19 2.86
CA ALA A 60 12.24 -1.58 4.23
C ALA A 60 12.02 -0.45 5.23
N SER A 61 12.36 0.79 4.86
CA SER A 61 12.18 2.01 5.67
C SER A 61 10.72 2.44 5.86
N VAL A 62 9.82 1.98 4.98
CA VAL A 62 8.37 2.27 5.05
C VAL A 62 7.54 1.02 5.32
N GLN A 63 8.19 -0.06 5.76
CA GLN A 63 7.51 -1.29 6.09
C GLN A 63 6.50 -0.99 7.19
N SER A 64 5.23 -1.29 6.90
CA SER A 64 4.16 -0.98 7.83
C SER A 64 4.35 -1.77 9.12
N LYS A 65 4.24 -1.10 10.27
CA LYS A 65 4.19 -1.74 11.57
C LYS A 65 3.18 -2.90 11.54
N THR A 66 3.60 -4.04 12.08
CA THR A 66 2.70 -5.18 12.30
C THR A 66 2.54 -5.43 13.78
N TYR A 67 1.41 -6.04 14.12
CA TYR A 67 1.01 -6.34 15.49
C TYR A 67 0.89 -7.85 15.64
N PRO A 68 1.53 -8.44 16.66
CA PRO A 68 1.51 -9.89 16.85
C PRO A 68 0.15 -10.38 17.36
N TYR A 69 -0.31 -11.50 16.81
CA TYR A 69 -1.53 -12.21 17.18
C TYR A 69 -1.24 -13.70 17.25
N LEU A 70 -2.00 -14.43 18.08
CA LEU A 70 -1.80 -15.86 18.34
C LEU A 70 -3.11 -16.65 18.14
N CYS A 71 -3.00 -17.86 17.60
CA CYS A 71 -3.93 -18.98 17.81
C CYS A 71 -3.22 -20.03 18.70
N ALA A 72 -3.89 -21.13 19.04
CA ALA A 72 -3.21 -22.29 19.67
C ALA A 72 -2.17 -22.96 18.74
N CYS A 73 -2.13 -22.56 17.48
CA CYS A 73 -1.47 -23.27 16.39
C CYS A 73 -0.20 -22.61 15.84
N ARG A 74 -0.05 -21.29 15.97
CA ARG A 74 1.07 -20.46 15.45
C ARG A 74 0.89 -18.97 15.77
N ASP A 75 1.94 -18.22 15.45
CA ASP A 75 1.99 -16.77 15.49
C ASP A 75 1.54 -16.14 14.16
N HIS A 76 0.97 -14.95 14.27
CA HIS A 76 0.46 -14.15 13.17
C HIS A 76 0.87 -12.69 13.35
N HIS A 77 1.02 -11.98 12.24
CA HIS A 77 1.29 -10.54 12.25
C HIS A 77 0.21 -9.83 11.46
N LEU A 78 -0.63 -9.05 12.14
CA LEU A 78 -1.66 -8.25 11.52
C LEU A 78 -1.11 -6.85 11.19
N THR A 79 -1.48 -6.33 10.03
CA THR A 79 -1.15 -4.93 9.67
C THR A 79 -1.86 -3.96 10.61
N VAL A 80 -1.34 -2.73 10.74
CA VAL A 80 -1.99 -1.65 11.51
C VAL A 80 -3.48 -1.53 11.21
N ARG A 81 -3.88 -1.62 9.93
CA ARG A 81 -5.28 -1.52 9.53
C ARG A 81 -6.14 -2.65 10.11
N ARG A 82 -5.66 -3.90 10.07
CA ARG A 82 -6.38 -5.04 10.64
C ARG A 82 -6.40 -4.96 12.17
N HIS A 83 -5.28 -4.64 12.80
CA HIS A 83 -5.20 -4.42 14.24
C HIS A 83 -6.21 -3.36 14.71
N ASN A 84 -6.26 -2.19 14.05
CA ASN A 84 -7.19 -1.12 14.39
C ASN A 84 -8.65 -1.54 14.26
N LYS A 85 -9.00 -2.37 13.26
CA LYS A 85 -10.35 -2.93 13.14
C LYS A 85 -10.71 -3.84 14.31
N VAL A 86 -9.77 -4.68 14.77
CA VAL A 86 -9.96 -5.50 15.97
C VAL A 86 -10.14 -4.63 17.21
N MET A 87 -9.29 -3.61 17.39
CA MET A 87 -9.37 -2.70 18.55
C MET A 87 -10.69 -1.91 18.59
N ARG A 88 -11.24 -1.56 17.42
CA ARG A 88 -12.56 -0.92 17.29
C ARG A 88 -13.74 -1.90 17.33
N LYS A 89 -13.48 -3.20 17.48
CA LYS A 89 -14.48 -4.28 17.44
C LYS A 89 -15.29 -4.32 16.13
N GLU A 90 -14.70 -3.84 15.04
CA GLU A 90 -15.32 -3.83 13.71
C GLU A 90 -15.08 -5.15 12.94
N SER A 91 -14.08 -5.93 13.35
CA SER A 91 -13.74 -7.20 12.70
C SER A 91 -12.99 -8.12 13.65
N GLU A 92 -13.20 -9.41 13.47
CA GLU A 92 -12.39 -10.49 14.04
C GLU A 92 -11.71 -11.26 12.91
N TYR A 93 -10.56 -11.85 13.19
CA TYR A 93 -9.79 -12.60 12.19
C TYR A 93 -9.56 -14.02 12.69
N GLY A 94 -9.80 -15.01 11.83
CA GLY A 94 -9.52 -16.41 12.10
C GLY A 94 -8.22 -16.88 11.46
N CYS A 95 -7.58 -17.86 12.07
CA CYS A 95 -6.43 -18.55 11.50
C CYS A 95 -6.86 -19.38 10.29
N ARG A 96 -6.18 -19.23 9.16
CA ARG A 96 -6.46 -20.01 7.94
C ARG A 96 -6.10 -21.50 8.05
N HIS A 97 -5.43 -21.91 9.12
CA HIS A 97 -4.99 -23.29 9.34
C HIS A 97 -5.92 -24.05 10.31
N CYS A 98 -6.16 -23.52 11.52
CA CYS A 98 -7.01 -24.18 12.51
C CYS A 98 -8.44 -23.61 12.60
N GLY A 99 -8.71 -22.46 11.96
CA GLY A 99 -10.00 -21.78 12.05
C GLY A 99 -10.23 -20.95 13.32
N GLU A 100 -9.38 -21.10 14.35
CA GLU A 100 -9.53 -20.36 15.61
C GLU A 100 -9.36 -18.86 15.45
N LEU A 101 -10.04 -18.09 16.31
CA LEU A 101 -9.90 -16.65 16.38
C LEU A 101 -8.49 -16.25 16.82
N LEU A 102 -7.99 -15.18 16.22
CA LEU A 102 -6.70 -14.62 16.53
C LEU A 102 -6.81 -13.68 17.73
N HIS A 103 -5.94 -13.89 18.73
CA HIS A 103 -5.86 -13.07 19.93
C HIS A 103 -4.64 -12.16 19.91
N PHE A 104 -4.82 -10.88 20.23
CA PHE A 104 -3.73 -9.91 20.23
C PHE A 104 -2.69 -10.23 21.31
N ASN A 105 -1.42 -10.37 20.92
CA ASN A 105 -0.31 -10.62 21.85
C ASN A 105 0.39 -9.30 22.20
N ALA A 106 -0.11 -8.56 23.18
CA ALA A 106 0.45 -7.28 23.59
C ALA A 106 1.95 -7.34 23.96
N LYS A 107 2.47 -8.51 24.37
CA LYS A 107 3.87 -8.72 24.80
C LYS A 107 4.88 -8.82 23.65
N GLY A 108 4.43 -9.06 22.40
CA GLY A 108 5.31 -9.21 21.24
C GLY A 108 5.54 -7.93 20.42
N THR A 109 5.06 -6.77 20.90
CA THR A 109 5.13 -5.51 20.14
C THR A 109 6.53 -4.90 20.25
N THR A 110 7.49 -5.40 19.48
CA THR A 110 8.80 -4.74 19.35
C THR A 110 8.64 -3.49 18.48
N ASN A 111 8.95 -2.31 19.05
CA ASN A 111 9.08 -1.08 18.29
C ASN A 111 10.36 -1.17 17.44
N GLY A 112 10.19 -1.46 16.15
CA GLY A 112 11.16 -1.12 15.10
C GLY A 112 10.77 0.21 14.48
#